data_AF-A0A9D1VQ72-F1
#
_entry.id   AF-A0A9D1VQ72-F1
#
_cell.length_a   1.000
_cell.length_b   1.000
_cell.length_c   1.000
_cell.angle_alpha   90.00
_cell.angle_beta   90.00
_cell.angle_gamma   90.00
#
_symmetry.space_group_name_H-M   'P 1'
#
loop_
_entity.id
_entity.type
_entity.pdbx_description
1 polymer ?
#
loop_
_entity_poly.entity_id
_entity_poly.type
_entity_poly.pdbx_seq_one_letter_code
_entity_poly.pdbx_strand_id
1 'polypeptide(L)'
;TEKGKSVSMNGLRQAIQQVRNGNPIGFFPAGAVSNLKWGLKTEDREWQPNIMRLIKQFKKPVVPIHFYGRNSLSFYFLRSISWKLSSLCLATQLFNKRGKTIRVFIGETIEPEEYAHIESEHELGVFLREKSFALRNEMK
;
A
#
# COMPACT_ATOMS: atom_id res chain seq x y z
N THR A 1 11.97 20.12 8.19
CA THR A 1 11.15 20.17 6.96
C THR A 1 11.35 18.88 6.18
N GLU A 2 10.45 17.92 6.41
CA GLU A 2 10.56 16.56 5.88
C GLU A 2 10.25 16.53 4.38
N LYS A 3 11.29 16.41 3.55
CA LYS A 3 11.12 16.04 2.14
C LYS A 3 10.65 14.58 2.09
N GLY A 4 9.35 14.38 1.90
CA GLY A 4 8.79 13.09 1.51
C GLY A 4 9.59 12.54 0.33
N LYS A 5 10.00 11.27 0.42
CA LYS A 5 10.77 10.58 -0.63
C LYS A 5 10.16 10.90 -1.99
N SER A 6 10.90 11.61 -2.85
CA SER A 6 10.49 11.87 -4.22
C SER A 6 10.30 10.52 -4.91
N VAL A 7 9.09 10.28 -5.41
CA VAL A 7 8.86 9.17 -6.34
C VAL A 7 9.82 9.40 -7.51
N SER A 8 10.69 8.43 -7.80
CA SER A 8 11.63 8.56 -8.91
C SER A 8 10.83 8.69 -10.21
N MET A 9 11.05 9.79 -10.94
CA MET A 9 10.37 10.04 -12.22
C MET A 9 10.55 8.89 -13.22
N ASN A 10 11.68 8.19 -13.13
CA ASN A 10 11.95 7.03 -13.98
C ASN A 10 11.08 5.82 -13.60
N GLY A 11 10.89 5.57 -12.30
CA GLY A 11 10.01 4.49 -11.83
C GLY A 11 8.55 4.73 -12.23
N LEU A 12 8.09 5.98 -12.14
CA LEU A 12 6.74 6.34 -12.57
C LEU A 12 6.56 6.21 -14.10
N ARG A 13 7.55 6.62 -14.89
CA ARG A 13 7.52 6.44 -16.35
C ARG A 13 7.45 4.96 -16.74
N GLN A 14 8.24 4.11 -16.09
CA GLN A 14 8.22 2.67 -16.32
C GLN A 14 6.86 2.08 -15.95
N ALA A 15 6.30 2.47 -14.80
CA ALA A 15 4.97 2.05 -14.36
C ALA A 15 3.88 2.34 -15.41
N ILE A 16 3.87 3.57 -15.94
CA ILE A 16 2.93 3.99 -16.99
C ILE A 16 3.14 3.17 -18.27
N GLN A 17 4.39 2.92 -18.66
CA GLN A 17 4.69 2.13 -19.85
C GLN A 17 4.22 0.68 -19.73
N GLN A 18 4.38 0.06 -18.55
CA GLN A 18 3.90 -1.30 -18.31
C GLN A 18 2.39 -1.40 -18.49
N VAL A 19 1.63 -0.47 -17.90
CA VAL A 19 0.17 -0.44 -18.05
C VAL A 19 -0.24 -0.23 -19.51
N ARG A 20 0.46 0.65 -20.25
CA ARG A 20 0.20 0.88 -21.68
C ARG A 20 0.47 -0.36 -22.54
N ASN A 21 1.45 -1.17 -22.16
CA ASN A 21 1.76 -2.43 -22.84
C ASN A 21 0.78 -3.57 -22.46
N GLY A 22 -0.23 -3.30 -21.62
CA GLY A 22 -1.18 -4.30 -21.15
C GLY A 22 -0.69 -5.15 -19.98
N ASN A 23 0.44 -4.80 -19.37
CA ASN A 23 0.98 -5.54 -18.23
C ASN A 23 0.36 -5.04 -16.91
N PRO A 24 0.10 -5.95 -15.95
CA PRO A 24 -0.40 -5.58 -14.64
C PRO A 24 0.67 -4.81 -13.84
N ILE A 25 0.20 -3.96 -12.93
CA ILE A 25 1.07 -3.22 -12.02
C ILE A 25 0.53 -3.24 -10.58
N GLY A 26 1.44 -3.37 -9.62
CA GLY A 26 1.15 -3.26 -8.20
C GLY A 26 1.58 -1.91 -7.62
N PHE A 27 0.73 -1.33 -6.77
CA PHE A 27 1.06 -0.12 -6.01
C PHE A 27 1.06 -0.41 -4.52
N PHE A 28 2.01 0.20 -3.79
CA PHE A 28 1.92 0.40 -2.35
C PHE A 28 1.59 1.87 -2.09
N PRO A 29 0.31 2.26 -2.18
CA PRO A 29 -0.11 3.65 -2.28
C PRO A 29 0.19 4.48 -1.02
N ALA A 30 0.36 3.84 0.14
CA ALA A 30 0.84 4.52 1.34
C ALA A 30 2.29 5.00 1.20
N GLY A 31 3.14 4.36 0.38
CA GLY A 31 4.57 4.71 0.22
C GLY A 31 5.43 4.54 1.49
N ALA A 32 4.90 3.87 2.51
CA ALA A 32 5.59 3.50 3.74
C ALA A 32 4.89 2.28 4.36
N VAL A 33 5.62 1.58 5.23
CA VAL A 33 5.06 0.50 6.05
C VAL A 33 4.00 1.05 7.00
N SER A 34 2.92 0.28 7.20
CA SER A 34 1.83 0.54 8.14
C SER A 34 2.36 0.86 9.55
N ASN A 35 1.68 1.75 10.25
CA ASN A 35 1.99 2.07 11.65
C ASN A 35 1.18 1.18 12.59
N LEU A 36 1.67 1.03 13.84
CA LEU A 36 0.94 0.35 14.90
C LEU A 36 0.08 1.37 15.64
N LYS A 37 -1.24 1.12 15.69
CA LYS A 37 -2.23 1.91 16.42
C LYS A 37 -2.59 1.22 17.73
N TRP A 38 -3.35 1.93 18.57
CA TRP A 38 -3.94 1.40 19.80
C TRP A 38 -4.67 0.08 19.55
N GLY A 39 -4.54 -0.87 20.48
CA GLY A 39 -5.12 -2.22 20.34
C GLY A 39 -4.36 -3.13 19.37
N LEU A 40 -3.07 -2.88 19.11
CA LEU A 40 -2.18 -3.70 18.25
C LEU A 40 -2.65 -3.81 16.79
N LYS A 41 -3.48 -2.88 16.32
CA LYS A 41 -3.96 -2.82 14.94
C LYS A 41 -2.92 -2.13 14.05
N THR A 42 -2.65 -2.70 12.88
CA THR A 42 -1.81 -2.05 11.87
C THR A 42 -2.67 -1.29 10.88
N GLU A 43 -2.29 -0.05 10.60
CA GLU A 43 -3.01 0.81 9.67
C GLU A 43 -2.03 1.58 8.80
N ASP A 44 -2.35 1.67 7.51
CA ASP A 44 -1.61 2.52 6.58
C ASP A 44 -1.89 3.99 6.88
N ARG A 45 -0.89 4.83 6.61
CA ARG A 45 -1.15 6.27 6.50
C ARG A 45 -2.03 6.55 5.28
N GLU A 46 -2.48 7.79 5.16
CA GLU A 46 -3.18 8.26 3.98
C GLU A 46 -2.45 7.87 2.69
N TRP A 47 -3.21 7.31 1.75
CA TRP A 47 -2.71 6.88 0.46
C TRP A 47 -2.45 8.10 -0.42
N GLN A 48 -1.34 8.07 -1.17
CA GLN A 48 -0.87 9.26 -1.86
C GLN A 48 -1.81 9.64 -3.03
N PRO A 49 -2.29 10.90 -3.11
CA PRO A 49 -3.22 11.35 -4.14
C PRO A 49 -2.71 11.16 -5.58
N ASN A 50 -1.40 11.27 -5.80
CA ASN A 50 -0.78 11.03 -7.10
C ASN A 50 -1.00 9.60 -7.62
N ILE A 51 -1.02 8.59 -6.74
CA ILE A 51 -1.32 7.20 -7.13
C ILE A 51 -2.79 7.07 -7.52
N MET A 52 -3.70 7.71 -6.77
CA MET A 52 -5.12 7.71 -7.09
C MET A 52 -5.40 8.37 -8.43
N ARG A 53 -4.72 9.48 -8.72
CA ARG A 53 -4.77 10.14 -10.03
C ARG A 53 -4.31 9.23 -11.17
N LEU A 54 -3.25 8.43 -10.97
CA LEU A 54 -2.80 7.45 -11.97
C LEU A 54 -3.81 6.34 -12.18
N ILE A 55 -4.38 5.80 -11.11
CA ILE A 55 -5.42 4.76 -11.18
C ILE A 55 -6.62 5.26 -12.01
N LYS A 56 -7.08 6.51 -11.76
CA LYS A 56 -8.13 7.14 -12.57
C LYS A 56 -7.73 7.30 -14.04
N GLN A 57 -6.48 7.69 -14.31
CA GLN A 57 -5.99 7.85 -15.68
C GLN A 57 -5.89 6.54 -16.45
N PHE A 58 -5.54 5.44 -15.77
CA PHE A 58 -5.40 4.14 -16.41
C PHE A 58 -6.74 3.58 -16.88
N LYS A 59 -7.85 3.87 -16.17
CA LYS A 59 -9.17 3.33 -16.47
C LYS A 59 -9.12 1.81 -16.66
N LYS A 60 -8.42 1.13 -15.74
CA LYS A 60 -8.24 -0.33 -15.70
C LYS A 60 -8.80 -0.87 -14.40
N PRO A 61 -9.27 -2.13 -14.38
CA PRO A 61 -9.77 -2.74 -13.17
C PRO A 61 -8.70 -2.76 -12.06
N VAL A 62 -9.13 -2.58 -10.82
CA VAL A 62 -8.28 -2.53 -9.63
C VAL A 62 -8.55 -3.73 -8.76
N VAL A 63 -7.51 -4.48 -8.39
CA VAL A 63 -7.63 -5.62 -7.47
C VAL A 63 -7.08 -5.23 -6.10
N PRO A 64 -7.91 -5.14 -5.05
CA PRO A 64 -7.45 -4.87 -3.70
C PRO A 64 -6.70 -6.08 -3.13
N ILE A 65 -5.58 -5.82 -2.46
CA ILE A 65 -4.74 -6.88 -1.86
C ILE A 65 -4.42 -6.51 -0.42
N HIS A 66 -4.62 -7.46 0.50
CA HIS A 66 -4.27 -7.31 1.91
C HIS A 66 -3.20 -8.31 2.33
N PHE A 67 -2.08 -7.80 2.85
CA PHE A 67 -1.04 -8.61 3.43
C PHE A 67 -1.30 -8.80 4.93
N TYR A 68 -1.52 -10.03 5.35
CA TYR A 68 -1.75 -10.32 6.75
C TYR A 68 -0.47 -10.35 7.57
N GLY A 69 -0.61 -9.83 8.78
CA GLY A 69 0.39 -9.86 9.81
C GLY A 69 0.94 -8.48 10.11
N ARG A 70 1.92 -8.46 11.00
CA ARG A 70 2.61 -7.25 11.42
C ARG A 70 4.10 -7.50 11.54
N ASN A 71 4.86 -6.41 11.55
CA ASN A 71 6.26 -6.47 11.94
C ASN A 71 6.37 -6.69 13.46
N SER A 72 7.56 -7.03 13.95
CA SER A 72 7.77 -7.22 15.39
C SER A 72 7.51 -5.91 16.17
N LEU A 73 7.15 -6.02 17.46
CA LEU A 73 6.97 -4.82 18.31
C LEU A 73 8.25 -3.99 18.39
N SER A 74 9.43 -4.64 18.39
CA SER A 74 10.73 -3.97 18.32
C SER A 74 10.91 -3.13 17.05
N PHE A 75 10.35 -3.54 15.90
CA PHE A 75 10.39 -2.72 14.70
C PHE A 75 9.63 -1.40 14.89
N TYR A 76 8.44 -1.45 15.50
CA TYR A 76 7.63 -0.26 15.74
C TYR A 76 8.27 0.67 16.78
N PHE A 77 8.87 0.10 17.84
CA PHE A 77 9.64 0.86 18.84
C PHE A 77 10.88 1.53 18.24
N LEU A 78 11.65 0.83 17.41
CA LEU A 78 12.83 1.41 16.76
C LEU A 78 12.45 2.47 15.71
N ARG A 79 11.30 2.30 15.04
CA ARG A 79 10.75 3.30 14.12
C ARG A 79 10.35 4.58 14.82
N SER A 80 9.85 4.53 16.06
CA SER A 80 9.58 5.75 16.85
C SER A 80 10.85 6.47 17.30
N ILE A 81 12.00 5.77 17.36
CA ILE A 81 13.28 6.38 17.74
C ILE A 81 13.96 7.07 16.54
N SER A 82 13.98 6.43 15.36
CA SER A 82 14.54 7.06 14.15
C SER A 82 14.03 6.44 12.84
N TRP A 83 13.65 7.30 11.90
CA TRP A 83 13.28 6.87 10.54
C TRP A 83 14.42 6.16 9.78
N LYS A 84 15.68 6.55 10.02
CA LYS A 84 16.86 5.92 9.37
C LYS A 84 17.07 4.49 9.89
N LEU A 85 16.93 4.28 11.21
CA LEU A 85 17.00 2.96 11.83
C LEU A 85 15.85 2.06 11.36
N SER A 86 14.66 2.63 11.13
CA SER A 86 13.52 1.89 10.58
C SER A 86 13.82 1.25 9.21
N SER A 87 14.57 1.95 8.34
CA SER A 87 14.92 1.43 7.02
C SER A 87 15.92 0.25 7.10
N LEU A 88 16.90 0.33 8.00
CA LEU A 88 17.82 -0.79 8.29
C LEU A 88 17.07 -1.98 8.93
N CYS A 89 16.17 -1.71 9.88
CA CYS A 89 15.36 -2.74 10.52
C CYS A 89 14.41 -3.45 9.55
N LEU A 90 13.95 -2.77 8.50
CA LEU A 90 13.14 -3.36 7.44
C LEU A 90 13.86 -4.51 6.73
N ALA A 91 15.17 -4.36 6.48
CA ALA A 91 15.98 -5.45 5.93
C ALA A 91 16.04 -6.63 6.91
N THR A 92 16.29 -6.36 8.20
CA THR A 92 16.28 -7.40 9.24
C THR A 92 14.92 -8.08 9.37
N GLN A 93 13.81 -7.35 9.26
CA GLN A 93 12.46 -7.94 9.26
C GLN A 93 12.27 -8.88 8.06
N LEU A 94 12.74 -8.51 6.87
CA LEU A 94 12.69 -9.37 5.70
C LEU A 94 13.43 -10.70 5.94
N PHE A 95 14.65 -10.64 6.50
CA PHE A 95 15.40 -11.85 6.88
C PHE A 95 14.69 -12.65 7.97
N ASN A 96 14.09 -11.99 8.96
CA ASN A 96 13.32 -12.64 10.04
C ASN A 96 12.02 -13.31 9.57
N LYS A 97 11.58 -13.03 8.34
CA LYS A 97 10.44 -13.67 7.68
C LYS A 97 10.87 -14.79 6.73
N ARG A 98 12.17 -15.08 6.60
CA ARG A 98 12.67 -16.23 5.83
C ARG A 98 12.09 -17.52 6.40
N GLY A 99 11.49 -18.35 5.54
CA GLY A 99 10.86 -19.61 5.93
C GLY A 99 9.51 -19.46 6.64
N LYS A 100 8.95 -18.25 6.73
CA LYS A 100 7.62 -18.01 7.31
C LYS A 100 6.59 -17.78 6.21
N THR A 101 5.40 -18.37 6.38
CA THR A 101 4.26 -18.14 5.47
C THR A 101 3.69 -16.74 5.69
N ILE A 102 3.60 -15.96 4.62
CA ILE A 102 2.85 -14.69 4.59
C ILE A 102 1.49 -15.01 3.99
N ARG A 103 0.41 -14.69 4.73
CA ARG A 103 -0.95 -14.83 4.19
C ARG A 103 -1.29 -13.56 3.42
N VAL A 104 -1.78 -13.72 2.20
CA VAL A 104 -2.19 -12.63 1.32
C VAL A 104 -3.63 -12.89 0.93
N PHE A 105 -4.48 -11.87 1.07
CA PHE A 105 -5.86 -11.91 0.63
C PHE A 105 -5.97 -11.05 -0.62
N ILE A 106 -6.63 -11.60 -1.63
CA ILE A 106 -6.88 -10.95 -2.91
C ILE A 106 -8.39 -10.78 -2.98
N GLY A 107 -8.85 -9.53 -3.05
CA GLY A 107 -10.27 -9.23 -3.10
C GLY A 107 -10.83 -9.27 -4.52
N GLU A 108 -12.12 -8.98 -4.61
CA GLU A 108 -12.83 -8.87 -5.88
C GLU A 108 -12.29 -7.72 -6.72
N THR A 109 -12.35 -7.91 -8.04
CA THR A 109 -11.95 -6.89 -9.00
C THR A 109 -12.94 -5.72 -8.94
N ILE A 110 -12.41 -4.51 -8.84
CA ILE A 110 -13.19 -3.27 -8.86
C ILE A 110 -13.09 -2.69 -10.27
N GLU A 111 -14.21 -2.63 -10.96
CA GLU A 111 -14.27 -2.09 -12.32
C GLU A 111 -14.17 -0.56 -12.33
N PRO A 112 -13.60 0.05 -13.39
CA PRO A 112 -13.45 1.50 -13.49
C PRO A 112 -14.72 2.30 -13.24
N GLU A 113 -15.87 1.77 -13.65
CA GLU A 113 -17.18 2.39 -13.52
C GLU A 113 -17.61 2.52 -12.04
N GLU A 114 -17.18 1.59 -11.18
CA GLU A 114 -17.54 1.58 -9.76
C GLU A 114 -16.94 2.76 -8.99
N TYR A 115 -15.82 3.29 -9.44
CA TYR A 115 -15.15 4.42 -8.79
C TYR A 115 -15.01 5.66 -9.69
N ALA A 116 -15.58 5.63 -10.90
CA ALA A 116 -15.55 6.75 -11.84
C ALA A 116 -16.24 8.01 -11.29
N HIS A 117 -17.27 7.83 -10.46
CA HIS A 117 -18.03 8.92 -9.84
C HIS A 117 -17.27 9.63 -8.70
N ILE A 118 -16.18 9.03 -8.21
CA ILE A 118 -15.37 9.61 -7.13
C ILE A 118 -14.41 10.64 -7.73
N GLU A 119 -14.72 11.93 -7.56
CA GLU A 119 -13.93 13.01 -8.12
C GLU A 119 -12.61 13.21 -7.35
N SER A 120 -12.71 13.24 -6.02
CA SER A 120 -11.58 13.50 -5.13
C SER A 120 -10.61 12.32 -5.08
N GLU A 121 -9.32 12.58 -5.31
CA GLU A 121 -8.27 11.59 -5.12
C GLU A 121 -8.19 11.07 -3.68
N HIS A 122 -8.51 11.93 -2.71
CA HIS A 122 -8.54 11.54 -1.30
C HIS A 122 -9.64 10.51 -1.05
N GLU A 123 -10.86 10.79 -1.50
CA GLU A 123 -12.00 9.89 -1.34
C GLU A 123 -11.78 8.56 -2.06
N LEU A 124 -11.18 8.58 -3.25
CA LEU A 124 -10.80 7.35 -3.95
C LEU A 124 -9.78 6.54 -3.15
N GLY A 125 -8.80 7.22 -2.55
CA GLY A 125 -7.83 6.60 -1.66
C GLY A 125 -8.47 5.95 -0.44
N VAL A 126 -9.47 6.61 0.17
CA VAL A 126 -10.24 6.05 1.28
C VAL A 126 -11.03 4.83 0.83
N PHE A 127 -11.78 4.93 -0.27
CA PHE A 127 -12.59 3.85 -0.82
C PHE A 127 -11.77 2.59 -1.11
N LEU A 128 -10.67 2.71 -1.87
CA LEU A 128 -9.83 1.56 -2.23
C LEU A 128 -9.10 0.98 -1.00
N ARG A 129 -8.72 1.83 -0.04
CA ARG A 129 -8.15 1.38 1.23
C ARG A 129 -9.16 0.58 2.03
N GLU A 130 -10.39 1.05 2.15
CA GLU A 130 -11.45 0.32 2.85
C GLU A 130 -11.71 -1.04 2.23
N LYS A 131 -11.81 -1.13 0.90
CA LYS A 131 -11.91 -2.41 0.17
C LYS A 131 -10.75 -3.35 0.50
N SER A 132 -9.52 -2.83 0.52
CA SER A 132 -8.33 -3.62 0.85
C SER A 132 -8.29 -4.06 2.32
N PHE A 133 -8.74 -3.22 3.26
CA PHE A 133 -8.76 -3.57 4.70
C PHE A 133 -9.96 -4.43 5.09
N ALA A 134 -11.06 -4.40 4.33
CA ALA A 134 -12.22 -5.25 4.54
C ALA A 134 -11.88 -6.74 4.38
N LEU A 135 -10.93 -7.07 3.49
CA LEU A 135 -10.38 -8.42 3.32
C LEU A 135 -9.83 -9.02 4.62
N ARG A 136 -9.46 -8.18 5.60
CA ARG A 136 -9.06 -8.64 6.93
C ARG A 136 -10.19 -9.39 7.64
N ASN A 137 -11.45 -9.09 7.36
CA ASN A 137 -12.58 -9.70 8.05
C ASN A 137 -13.03 -11.02 7.39
N GLU A 138 -12.49 -11.36 6.23
CA GLU A 138 -12.68 -12.67 5.57
C GLU A 138 -11.84 -13.78 6.22
N MET A 139 -11.20 -13.49 7.35
CA MET A 139 -10.47 -14.41 8.23
C MET A 139 -11.40 -15.39 8.98
N LYS A 140 -12.23 -16.13 8.26
CA LYS A 140 -12.84 -17.35 8.80
C LYS A 140 -11.87 -18.53 8.68
#